data_AF-A0A932RAK8-F1
#
_entry.id   AF-A0A932RAK8-F1
#
_cell.length_a   1.000
_cell.length_b   1.000
_cell.length_c   1.000
_cell.angle_alpha   90.00
_cell.angle_beta   90.00
_cell.angle_gamma   90.00
#
_symmetry.space_group_name_H-M   'P 1'
#
loop_
_entity.id
_entity.type
_entity.pdbx_description
1 polymer ?
#
loop_
_entity_poly.entity_id
_entity_poly.type
_entity_poly.pdbx_seq_one_letter_code
_entity_poly.pdbx_strand_id
1 'polypeptide(L)'
;MRICLLILLAYPLSVFAQGQQKPAAGLAPIRQYIAAGWDTLTRSMTDCASVVDPKIKASPVLYLPAGFPVPPAVENLRTTCNVEVQHLPKQIQRLGEIDTSTIHPHGLLYLPNKYVVPGGRFNEMYGWDSYFIVLGLLRDGRTDLARGMIENFFFEIENYGALLNANRTYYLTRSQPPFLSSMVLAAYEAEKQAGHADTAWLARAYPYLLKDYSMWTRDPHLAGSTTLARYYDFGDGPPAEGLQDEGGFYRKVVSHFMVHPDQADHYLVEQKQGQPPSSPGSSYAITVCDVPMTMARPECEPERVVRLSADYYKGDRSMRESGFDISFRFGAYGSATHRYAPVCLNSLLYKTERDMDQISVWIGKVSEAKLWRARAETRRSRMQQYLWDGDRGFFFDYDFTSEKRSTYRYLTTYYPLWAGLATPEQAAAVVKNLPAFEQPGGLAMSPENSGAQWDYPYGWAPVQLLAIQGLRRYGYNTEADRLSYKFLSTVLENFQRDGTIREKYNVVTRSSESQVAVGYQANVIGFGWTNAAFLELLHALPKDAVEALEKEAVSPPATRN
;
A
#
# COMPACT_ATOMS: atom_id res chain seq x y z
N MET A 1 81.63 -32.77 24.46
CA MET A 1 81.09 -31.44 24.86
C MET A 1 79.62 -31.64 25.19
N ARG A 2 79.20 -31.35 26.43
CA ARG A 2 77.85 -31.60 26.97
C ARG A 2 76.78 -30.81 26.20
N ILE A 3 75.53 -31.30 26.14
CA ILE A 3 74.33 -30.65 26.76
C ILE A 3 73.01 -31.36 26.37
N CYS A 4 72.28 -31.69 27.45
CA CYS A 4 70.83 -31.80 27.67
C CYS A 4 69.89 -32.56 26.72
N LEU A 5 69.34 -33.67 27.26
CA LEU A 5 68.09 -34.30 26.85
C LEU A 5 66.92 -33.59 27.59
N LEU A 6 66.00 -32.97 26.84
CA LEU A 6 64.76 -32.37 27.38
C LEU A 6 63.60 -33.32 27.11
N ILE A 7 62.97 -33.81 28.19
CA ILE A 7 61.77 -34.65 28.15
C ILE A 7 60.55 -33.72 28.07
N LEU A 8 59.78 -33.84 26.98
CA LEU A 8 58.50 -33.15 26.80
C LEU A 8 57.35 -34.09 27.19
N LEU A 9 56.66 -33.74 28.28
CA LEU A 9 55.39 -34.33 28.71
C LEU A 9 54.24 -33.80 27.83
N ALA A 10 53.50 -34.70 27.18
CA ALA A 10 52.30 -34.37 26.43
C ALA A 10 51.06 -34.37 27.36
N TYR A 11 50.40 -33.23 27.50
CA TYR A 11 49.04 -33.13 28.04
C TYR A 11 48.03 -33.16 26.89
N PRO A 12 46.97 -33.97 26.94
CA PRO A 12 45.92 -33.91 25.93
C PRO A 12 45.01 -32.71 26.21
N LEU A 13 45.01 -31.73 25.29
CA LEU A 13 44.00 -30.67 25.24
C LEU A 13 42.71 -31.25 24.65
N SER A 14 41.69 -31.42 25.49
CA SER A 14 40.33 -31.73 25.06
C SER A 14 39.71 -30.48 24.44
N VAL A 15 39.64 -30.44 23.11
CA VAL A 15 38.90 -29.41 22.36
C VAL A 15 37.42 -29.76 22.44
N PHE A 16 36.63 -28.94 23.15
CA PHE A 16 35.18 -28.96 23.06
C PHE A 16 34.79 -28.49 21.66
N ALA A 17 34.33 -29.43 20.83
CA ALA A 17 33.63 -29.10 19.59
C ALA A 17 32.27 -28.49 19.94
N GLN A 18 32.16 -27.16 19.90
CA GLN A 18 30.86 -26.51 19.77
C GLN A 18 30.26 -26.98 18.45
N GLY A 19 29.20 -27.78 18.51
CA GLY A 19 28.46 -28.18 17.33
C GLY A 19 27.95 -26.95 16.59
N GLN A 20 28.52 -26.67 15.42
CA GLN A 20 27.90 -25.77 14.46
C GLN A 20 26.57 -26.39 14.05
N GLN A 21 25.49 -25.79 14.54
CA GLN A 21 24.14 -26.09 14.11
C GLN A 21 24.08 -25.90 12.59
N LYS A 22 23.74 -26.95 11.84
CA LYS A 22 23.55 -26.86 10.38
C LYS A 22 22.64 -25.65 10.08
N PRO A 23 22.93 -24.83 9.05
CA PRO A 23 22.02 -23.78 8.63
C PRO A 23 20.63 -24.40 8.42
N ALA A 24 19.60 -23.74 8.95
CA ALA A 24 18.23 -24.19 8.75
C ALA A 24 17.96 -24.29 7.24
N ALA A 25 17.42 -25.42 6.80
CA ALA A 25 17.10 -25.66 5.39
C ALA A 25 15.59 -25.47 5.17
N GLY A 26 15.17 -25.32 3.91
CA GLY A 26 13.76 -25.23 3.56
C GLY A 26 13.13 -23.86 3.87
N LEU A 27 11.92 -23.83 4.45
CA LEU A 27 11.19 -22.58 4.74
C LEU A 27 11.61 -21.90 6.05
N ALA A 28 12.42 -22.57 6.89
CA ALA A 28 12.81 -22.04 8.18
C ALA A 28 13.57 -20.69 8.10
N PRO A 29 14.57 -20.49 7.19
CA PRO A 29 15.27 -19.21 7.09
C PRO A 29 14.38 -18.02 6.75
N ILE A 30 13.45 -18.16 5.80
CA ILE A 30 12.55 -17.06 5.42
C ILE A 30 11.53 -16.77 6.52
N ARG A 31 11.03 -17.79 7.23
CA ARG A 31 10.16 -17.60 8.40
C ARG A 31 10.89 -16.88 9.54
N GLN A 32 12.15 -17.23 9.80
CA GLN A 32 12.98 -16.54 10.78
C GLN A 32 13.26 -15.09 10.37
N TYR A 33 13.52 -14.85 9.09
CA TYR A 33 13.67 -13.50 8.54
C TYR A 33 12.41 -12.66 8.77
N ILE A 34 11.23 -13.21 8.46
CA ILE A 34 9.94 -12.52 8.69
C ILE A 34 9.73 -12.23 10.17
N ALA A 35 9.94 -13.22 11.04
CA ALA A 35 9.75 -13.07 12.48
C ALA A 35 10.66 -11.98 13.08
N ALA A 36 11.94 -11.93 12.68
CA ALA A 36 12.88 -10.87 13.07
C ALA A 36 12.57 -9.52 12.38
N GLY A 37 11.98 -9.58 11.19
CA GLY A 37 11.53 -8.42 10.42
C GLY A 37 10.51 -7.59 11.20
N TRP A 38 9.56 -8.20 11.90
CA TRP A 38 8.59 -7.46 12.71
C TRP A 38 9.25 -6.56 13.76
N ASP A 39 10.27 -7.05 14.44
CA ASP A 39 10.99 -6.27 15.45
C ASP A 39 11.82 -5.17 14.78
N THR A 40 12.47 -5.48 13.65
CA THR A 40 13.29 -4.52 12.88
C THR A 40 12.47 -3.39 12.26
N LEU A 41 11.23 -3.68 11.85
CA LEU A 41 10.29 -2.73 11.25
C LEU A 41 9.46 -1.98 12.31
N THR A 42 9.54 -2.37 13.58
CA THR A 42 8.81 -1.68 14.64
C THR A 42 9.42 -0.32 14.91
N ARG A 43 8.56 0.68 15.08
CA ARG A 43 8.88 2.06 15.48
C ARG A 43 8.09 2.44 16.72
N SER A 44 8.58 3.48 17.40
CA SER A 44 7.96 4.02 18.59
C SER A 44 8.26 5.50 18.74
N MET A 45 7.36 6.25 19.38
CA MET A 45 7.56 7.68 19.69
C MET A 45 8.53 7.92 20.85
N THR A 46 9.43 6.97 21.08
CA THR A 46 10.51 7.03 22.10
C THR A 46 11.86 6.61 21.51
N ASP A 47 11.93 6.36 20.21
CA ASP A 47 13.15 5.96 19.50
C ASP A 47 13.53 7.02 18.45
N CYS A 48 14.77 7.49 18.51
CA CYS A 48 15.34 8.45 17.57
C CYS A 48 15.24 7.99 16.11
N ALA A 49 15.31 6.68 15.86
CA ALA A 49 15.21 6.13 14.51
C ALA A 49 13.85 6.41 13.88
N SER A 50 12.78 6.65 14.65
CA SER A 50 11.40 6.78 14.16
C SER A 50 11.08 8.16 13.58
N VAL A 51 11.79 9.21 14.00
CA VAL A 51 11.45 10.61 13.64
C VAL A 51 12.05 11.07 12.32
N VAL A 52 13.11 10.41 11.87
CA VAL A 52 13.86 10.78 10.65
C VAL A 52 12.96 10.62 9.42
N ASP A 53 13.00 11.60 8.52
CA ASP A 53 12.33 11.54 7.22
C ASP A 53 13.35 11.45 6.08
N PRO A 54 13.59 10.26 5.49
CA PRO A 54 14.46 10.14 4.33
C PRO A 54 13.90 10.82 3.06
N LYS A 55 12.59 11.14 3.02
CA LYS A 55 11.92 11.75 1.86
C LYS A 55 12.10 13.26 1.78
N ILE A 56 12.38 13.93 2.90
CA ILE A 56 12.50 15.40 2.97
C ILE A 56 13.77 15.77 3.73
N LYS A 57 14.58 16.66 3.16
CA LYS A 57 15.79 17.18 3.83
C LYS A 57 15.43 18.28 4.84
N ALA A 58 15.05 17.89 6.05
CA ALA A 58 14.75 18.82 7.15
C ALA A 58 15.19 18.25 8.50
N SER A 59 15.36 19.13 9.49
CA SER A 59 15.55 18.73 10.88
C SER A 59 14.31 17.95 11.37
N PRO A 60 14.48 16.82 12.08
CA PRO A 60 13.33 16.04 12.55
C PRO A 60 12.46 16.83 13.53
N VAL A 61 11.17 16.90 13.22
CA VAL A 61 10.14 17.49 14.09
C VAL A 61 9.06 16.45 14.36
N LEU A 62 8.65 16.35 15.62
CA LEU A 62 7.49 15.58 16.07
C LEU A 62 6.35 16.53 16.44
N TYR A 63 5.21 16.36 15.79
CA TYR A 63 4.00 17.15 16.00
C TYR A 63 2.98 16.39 16.85
N LEU A 64 2.59 16.98 17.98
CA LEU A 64 1.46 16.53 18.79
C LEU A 64 0.15 17.21 18.34
N PRO A 65 -1.02 16.60 18.60
CA PRO A 65 -2.30 17.26 18.39
C PRO A 65 -2.39 18.57 19.18
N ALA A 66 -3.14 19.54 18.67
CA ALA A 66 -3.28 20.84 19.34
C ALA A 66 -3.81 20.70 20.78
N GLY A 67 -3.07 21.26 21.74
CA GLY A 67 -3.41 21.20 23.16
C GLY A 67 -3.15 19.85 23.85
N PHE A 68 -2.59 18.86 23.14
CA PHE A 68 -2.28 17.56 23.72
C PHE A 68 -1.10 17.65 24.70
N PRO A 69 -1.18 17.08 25.91
CA PRO A 69 -0.08 17.13 26.87
C PRO A 69 1.12 16.35 26.34
N VAL A 70 2.32 16.92 26.44
CA VAL A 70 3.56 16.24 25.97
C VAL A 70 3.87 15.08 26.92
N PRO A 71 3.88 13.82 26.44
CA PRO A 71 4.23 12.69 27.27
C PRO A 71 5.69 12.79 27.77
N PRO A 72 6.01 12.40 29.01
CA PRO A 72 7.38 12.47 29.53
C PRO A 72 8.41 11.73 28.64
N ALA A 73 8.02 10.60 28.06
CA ALA A 73 8.88 9.84 27.17
C ALA A 73 9.17 10.56 25.83
N VAL A 74 8.26 11.42 25.38
CA VAL A 74 8.44 12.28 24.20
C VAL A 74 9.30 13.49 24.53
N GLU A 75 9.14 14.08 25.72
CA GLU A 75 9.99 15.21 26.16
C GLU A 75 11.47 14.82 26.18
N ASN A 76 11.76 13.56 26.56
CA ASN A 76 13.11 13.01 26.53
C ASN A 76 13.73 12.99 25.12
N LEU A 77 12.93 12.90 24.04
CA LEU A 77 13.47 12.92 22.66
C LEU A 77 14.16 14.24 22.32
N ARG A 78 13.76 15.35 22.94
CA ARG A 78 14.40 16.66 22.73
C ARG A 78 15.88 16.61 23.08
N THR A 79 16.22 15.94 24.17
CA THR A 79 17.59 15.85 24.66
C THR A 79 18.34 14.67 24.07
N THR A 80 17.71 13.51 23.91
CA THR A 80 18.39 12.29 23.44
C THR A 80 18.56 12.22 21.93
N CYS A 81 17.64 12.84 21.16
CA CYS A 81 17.59 12.70 19.71
C CYS A 81 17.70 14.04 18.96
N ASN A 82 17.82 15.17 19.68
CA ASN A 82 17.81 16.53 19.10
C ASN A 82 16.59 16.78 18.20
N VAL A 83 15.42 16.32 18.64
CA VAL A 83 14.14 16.44 17.92
C VAL A 83 13.38 17.63 18.46
N GLU A 84 12.86 18.45 17.57
CA GLU A 84 11.93 19.49 17.97
C GLU A 84 10.54 18.88 18.19
N VAL A 85 9.92 19.22 19.31
CA VAL A 85 8.57 18.76 19.64
C VAL A 85 7.64 19.97 19.61
N GLN A 86 6.70 19.97 18.68
CA GLN A 86 5.74 21.05 18.44
C GLN A 86 4.30 20.55 18.54
N HIS A 87 3.36 21.48 18.64
CA HIS A 87 1.93 21.19 18.53
C HIS A 87 1.40 21.63 17.16
N LEU A 88 0.45 20.89 16.63
CA LEU A 88 -0.33 21.35 15.48
C LEU A 88 -1.05 22.66 15.83
N PRO A 89 -1.22 23.58 14.87
CA PRO A 89 -1.76 24.91 15.14
C PRO A 89 -3.23 24.91 15.55
N LYS A 90 -3.95 23.81 15.28
CA LYS A 90 -5.36 23.65 15.64
C LYS A 90 -5.76 22.18 15.74
N GLN A 91 -6.89 21.94 16.39
CA GLN A 91 -7.54 20.63 16.37
C GLN A 91 -8.12 20.36 14.98
N ILE A 92 -8.02 19.10 14.54
CA ILE A 92 -8.45 18.67 13.20
C ILE A 92 -9.54 17.62 13.40
N GLN A 93 -10.77 17.94 13.05
CA GLN A 93 -11.90 17.01 13.19
C GLN A 93 -12.10 16.20 11.92
N ARG A 94 -11.74 16.75 10.76
CA ARG A 94 -11.86 16.15 9.42
C ARG A 94 -10.71 16.57 8.52
N LEU A 95 -10.37 15.71 7.55
CA LEU A 95 -9.46 16.07 6.46
C LEU A 95 -9.98 17.27 5.67
N GLY A 96 -9.04 18.09 5.19
CA GLY A 96 -9.31 19.35 4.48
C GLY A 96 -9.50 20.57 5.38
N GLU A 97 -9.50 20.39 6.72
CA GLU A 97 -9.57 21.54 7.63
C GLU A 97 -8.23 22.26 7.76
N ILE A 98 -7.08 21.60 7.56
CA ILE A 98 -5.75 22.20 7.69
C ILE A 98 -5.08 22.41 6.34
N ASP A 99 -4.46 23.58 6.16
CA ASP A 99 -3.54 23.83 5.04
C ASP A 99 -2.14 23.31 5.43
N THR A 100 -1.70 22.24 4.78
CA THR A 100 -0.40 21.64 5.07
C THR A 100 0.76 22.47 4.54
N SER A 101 0.52 23.39 3.59
CA SER A 101 1.56 24.27 3.06
C SER A 101 2.04 25.30 4.08
N THR A 102 1.28 25.56 5.15
CA THR A 102 1.68 26.48 6.23
C THR A 102 2.49 25.78 7.33
N ILE A 103 2.71 24.47 7.24
CA ILE A 103 3.43 23.70 8.26
C ILE A 103 4.89 23.54 7.84
N HIS A 104 5.78 24.30 8.47
CA HIS A 104 7.21 24.27 8.19
C HIS A 104 8.04 24.25 9.48
N PRO A 105 9.03 23.33 9.59
CA PRO A 105 9.31 22.23 8.68
C PRO A 105 8.25 21.12 8.76
N HIS A 106 8.13 20.30 7.71
CA HIS A 106 7.31 19.09 7.80
C HIS A 106 7.89 18.08 8.80
N GLY A 107 7.02 17.37 9.52
CA GLY A 107 7.42 16.41 10.55
C GLY A 107 6.48 15.21 10.71
N LEU A 108 6.88 14.30 11.61
CA LEU A 108 6.13 13.11 12.02
C LEU A 108 4.99 13.53 12.96
N LEU A 109 3.85 12.84 12.86
CA LEU A 109 2.71 12.99 13.77
C LEU A 109 2.80 11.94 14.88
N TYR A 110 2.59 12.38 16.12
CA TYR A 110 2.62 11.53 17.30
C TYR A 110 1.57 10.40 17.24
N LEU A 111 1.99 9.19 17.63
CA LEU A 111 1.10 8.05 17.86
C LEU A 111 1.42 7.40 19.21
N PRO A 112 0.40 7.01 20.00
CA PRO A 112 0.61 6.52 21.37
C PRO A 112 1.26 5.13 21.46
N ASN A 113 1.01 4.25 20.49
CA ASN A 113 1.50 2.88 20.50
C ASN A 113 2.63 2.65 19.49
N LYS A 114 3.39 1.58 19.73
CA LYS A 114 4.34 1.07 18.72
C LYS A 114 3.59 0.65 17.46
N TYR A 115 4.24 0.77 16.32
CA TYR A 115 3.71 0.37 15.02
C TYR A 115 4.80 -0.20 14.14
N VAL A 116 4.41 -0.95 13.13
CA VAL A 116 5.30 -1.53 12.14
C VAL A 116 5.20 -0.73 10.85
N VAL A 117 6.35 -0.34 10.30
CA VAL A 117 6.44 0.39 9.02
C VAL A 117 6.49 -0.58 7.84
N PRO A 118 6.17 -0.13 6.60
CA PRO A 118 6.31 -0.97 5.42
C PRO A 118 7.73 -1.47 5.20
N GLY A 119 8.75 -0.60 5.29
CA GLY A 119 10.15 -1.00 5.18
C GLY A 119 11.05 0.01 4.47
N GLY A 120 12.36 -0.19 4.59
CA GLY A 120 13.41 0.67 4.04
C GLY A 120 13.24 2.16 4.35
N ARG A 121 12.87 2.95 3.34
CA ARG A 121 12.77 4.42 3.46
C ARG A 121 11.52 4.90 4.20
N PHE A 122 10.50 4.04 4.31
CA PHE A 122 9.23 4.35 4.94
C PHE A 122 9.40 4.19 6.45
N ASN A 123 9.20 5.30 7.17
CA ASN A 123 9.43 5.36 8.61
C ASN A 123 8.15 5.71 9.38
N GLU A 124 7.04 5.75 8.65
CA GLU A 124 5.71 6.11 9.11
C GLU A 124 4.82 4.88 9.19
N MET A 125 3.78 4.96 10.01
CA MET A 125 2.66 4.04 9.96
C MET A 125 1.81 4.39 8.73
N TYR A 126 1.69 3.45 7.79
CA TYR A 126 0.88 3.62 6.58
C TYR A 126 -0.51 3.01 6.74
N GLY A 127 -1.53 3.62 6.13
CA GLY A 127 -2.93 3.26 6.28
C GLY A 127 -3.25 1.82 5.86
N TRP A 128 -3.14 1.52 4.57
CA TRP A 128 -3.56 0.20 4.05
C TRP A 128 -2.50 -0.90 4.25
N ASP A 129 -1.20 -0.58 4.25
CA ASP A 129 -0.11 -1.52 4.55
C ASP A 129 -0.33 -2.19 5.91
N SER A 130 -0.80 -1.39 6.88
CA SER A 130 -1.08 -1.85 8.24
C SER A 130 -2.11 -2.97 8.29
N TYR A 131 -3.02 -3.09 7.32
CA TYR A 131 -3.97 -4.21 7.30
C TYR A 131 -3.24 -5.52 7.08
N PHE A 132 -2.39 -5.57 6.07
CA PHE A 132 -1.60 -6.76 5.75
C PHE A 132 -0.65 -7.06 6.90
N ILE A 133 0.06 -6.05 7.40
CA ILE A 133 0.97 -6.21 8.54
C ILE A 133 0.23 -6.74 9.77
N VAL A 134 -0.96 -6.22 10.10
CA VAL A 134 -1.79 -6.74 11.20
C VAL A 134 -2.10 -8.22 11.00
N LEU A 135 -2.48 -8.67 9.80
CA LEU A 135 -2.69 -10.09 9.52
C LEU A 135 -1.42 -10.92 9.78
N GLY A 136 -0.26 -10.45 9.30
CA GLY A 136 1.03 -11.11 9.52
C GLY A 136 1.42 -11.18 11.00
N LEU A 137 1.23 -10.10 11.74
CA LEU A 137 1.48 -10.03 13.19
C LEU A 137 0.58 -11.00 13.96
N LEU A 138 -0.71 -11.06 13.63
CA LEU A 138 -1.64 -12.02 14.24
C LEU A 138 -1.21 -13.46 13.93
N ARG A 139 -0.73 -13.73 12.71
CA ARG A 139 -0.22 -15.05 12.31
C ARG A 139 1.00 -15.48 13.11
N ASP A 140 1.86 -14.54 13.49
CA ASP A 140 3.04 -14.75 14.32
C ASP A 140 2.78 -14.54 15.83
N GLY A 141 1.52 -14.43 16.24
CA GLY A 141 1.11 -14.31 17.65
C GLY A 141 1.48 -12.98 18.32
N ARG A 142 1.81 -11.94 17.54
CA ARG A 142 2.15 -10.59 17.99
C ARG A 142 0.88 -9.73 18.19
N THR A 143 -0.12 -10.26 18.89
CA THR A 143 -1.47 -9.65 19.00
C THR A 143 -1.45 -8.27 19.65
N ASP A 144 -0.62 -8.05 20.67
CA ASP A 144 -0.53 -6.74 21.35
C ASP A 144 -0.04 -5.63 20.41
N LEU A 145 0.92 -5.94 19.53
CA LEU A 145 1.44 -5.00 18.54
C LEU A 145 0.38 -4.70 17.47
N ALA A 146 -0.33 -5.73 17.00
CA ALA A 146 -1.45 -5.57 16.07
C ALA A 146 -2.57 -4.68 16.67
N ARG A 147 -2.94 -4.92 17.94
CA ARG A 147 -3.94 -4.12 18.65
C ARG A 147 -3.47 -2.68 18.85
N GLY A 148 -2.21 -2.47 19.24
CA GLY A 148 -1.62 -1.14 19.37
C GLY A 148 -1.66 -0.34 18.06
N MET A 149 -1.40 -0.98 16.91
CA MET A 149 -1.54 -0.36 15.59
C MET A 149 -2.99 0.05 15.32
N ILE A 150 -3.97 -0.79 15.62
CA ILE A 150 -5.39 -0.44 15.45
C ILE A 150 -5.78 0.75 16.35
N GLU A 151 -5.27 0.80 17.58
CA GLU A 151 -5.51 1.93 18.49
C GLU A 151 -4.83 3.23 18.03
N ASN A 152 -3.71 3.14 17.33
CA ASN A 152 -3.12 4.30 16.66
C ASN A 152 -4.07 4.88 15.62
N PHE A 153 -4.79 4.07 14.84
CA PHE A 153 -5.79 4.59 13.91
C PHE A 153 -6.99 5.24 14.63
N PHE A 154 -7.40 4.72 15.78
CA PHE A 154 -8.42 5.41 16.60
C PHE A 154 -7.91 6.79 17.04
N PHE A 155 -6.65 6.87 17.45
CA PHE A 155 -5.99 8.12 17.81
C PHE A 155 -5.92 9.09 16.61
N GLU A 156 -5.56 8.62 15.41
CA GLU A 156 -5.55 9.44 14.20
C GLU A 156 -6.94 9.99 13.86
N ILE A 157 -7.96 9.14 13.90
CA ILE A 157 -9.35 9.54 13.65
C ILE A 157 -9.81 10.60 14.65
N GLU A 158 -9.41 10.49 15.92
CA GLU A 158 -9.77 11.44 16.97
C GLU A 158 -9.04 12.78 16.84
N ASN A 159 -7.74 12.76 16.53
CA ASN A 159 -6.86 13.93 16.66
C ASN A 159 -6.47 14.57 15.32
N TYR A 160 -6.50 13.79 14.24
CA TYR A 160 -6.13 14.19 12.88
C TYR A 160 -7.30 14.11 11.90
N GLY A 161 -8.46 13.64 12.38
CA GLY A 161 -9.75 13.71 11.70
C GLY A 161 -10.08 12.54 10.77
N ALA A 162 -9.11 11.67 10.48
CA ALA A 162 -9.29 10.44 9.72
C ALA A 162 -8.10 9.48 9.94
N LEU A 163 -8.23 8.24 9.46
CA LEU A 163 -7.10 7.36 9.18
C LEU A 163 -6.28 7.96 8.03
N LEU A 164 -4.99 8.22 8.25
CA LEU A 164 -4.14 8.94 7.31
C LEU A 164 -3.46 8.00 6.30
N ASN A 165 -3.00 8.56 5.17
CA ASN A 165 -2.10 7.84 4.27
C ASN A 165 -0.86 7.34 5.02
N ALA A 166 -0.18 8.27 5.71
CA ALA A 166 0.78 7.94 6.74
C ALA A 166 0.84 9.07 7.78
N ASN A 167 1.42 8.82 8.96
CA ASN A 167 1.45 9.78 10.05
C ASN A 167 2.52 10.90 9.89
N ARG A 168 2.48 11.67 8.79
CA ARG A 168 3.27 12.90 8.58
C ARG A 168 2.38 14.09 8.27
N THR A 169 2.85 15.28 8.62
CA THR A 169 2.12 16.54 8.38
C THR A 169 1.66 16.75 6.94
N TYR A 170 2.43 16.35 5.92
CA TYR A 170 2.04 16.47 4.49
C TYR A 170 1.01 15.44 4.02
N TYR A 171 0.64 14.48 4.88
CA TYR A 171 -0.45 13.52 4.67
C TYR A 171 -1.76 13.92 5.35
N LEU A 172 -1.81 15.04 6.09
CA LEU A 172 -3.03 15.55 6.77
C LEU A 172 -4.18 15.97 5.82
N THR A 173 -4.05 15.70 4.53
CA THR A 173 -5.06 15.98 3.50
C THR A 173 -5.61 14.73 2.82
N ARG A 174 -5.04 13.53 3.06
CA ARG A 174 -5.45 12.28 2.38
C ARG A 174 -5.40 11.06 3.28
N SER A 175 -6.20 10.08 2.92
CA SER A 175 -6.24 8.76 3.53
C SER A 175 -5.54 7.71 2.65
N GLN A 176 -5.90 6.44 2.85
CA GLN A 176 -5.53 5.29 2.03
C GLN A 176 -6.68 4.25 2.02
N PRO A 177 -6.66 3.22 1.17
CA PRO A 177 -7.77 2.26 1.03
C PRO A 177 -8.30 1.73 2.39
N PRO A 178 -9.62 1.79 2.66
CA PRO A 178 -10.15 1.59 4.01
C PRO A 178 -10.27 0.12 4.40
N PHE A 179 -9.38 -0.34 5.28
CA PHE A 179 -9.39 -1.69 5.85
C PHE A 179 -9.63 -1.74 7.38
N LEU A 180 -9.87 -0.59 8.03
CA LEU A 180 -9.89 -0.52 9.50
C LEU A 180 -10.91 -1.46 10.15
N SER A 181 -12.12 -1.56 9.59
CA SER A 181 -13.16 -2.50 10.06
C SER A 181 -12.72 -3.97 9.99
N SER A 182 -12.04 -4.35 8.91
CA SER A 182 -11.47 -5.68 8.74
C SER A 182 -10.26 -5.93 9.66
N MET A 183 -9.44 -4.92 9.96
CA MET A 183 -8.37 -5.03 10.98
C MET A 183 -8.95 -5.30 12.37
N VAL A 184 -9.98 -4.53 12.76
CA VAL A 184 -10.67 -4.69 14.04
C VAL A 184 -11.27 -6.09 14.18
N LEU A 185 -11.95 -6.58 13.14
CA LEU A 185 -12.49 -7.93 13.13
C LEU A 185 -11.40 -9.00 13.23
N ALA A 186 -10.32 -8.89 12.46
CA ALA A 186 -9.23 -9.86 12.48
C ALA A 186 -8.59 -9.97 13.88
N ALA A 187 -8.32 -8.82 14.52
CA ALA A 187 -7.75 -8.79 15.87
C ALA A 187 -8.73 -9.38 16.91
N TYR A 188 -10.00 -8.97 16.86
CA TYR A 188 -11.03 -9.49 17.77
C TYR A 188 -11.23 -11.00 17.61
N GLU A 189 -11.25 -11.51 16.38
CA GLU A 189 -11.38 -12.95 16.12
C GLU A 189 -10.17 -13.73 16.62
N ALA A 190 -8.95 -13.22 16.44
CA ALA A 190 -7.74 -13.83 16.97
C ALA A 190 -7.76 -13.89 18.51
N GLU A 191 -8.13 -12.80 19.18
CA GLU A 191 -8.29 -12.76 20.64
C GLU A 191 -9.38 -13.72 21.12
N LYS A 192 -10.52 -13.77 20.42
CA LYS A 192 -11.61 -14.70 20.71
C LYS A 192 -11.17 -16.16 20.56
N GLN A 193 -10.41 -16.50 19.51
CA GLN A 193 -9.85 -17.84 19.32
C GLN A 193 -8.85 -18.22 20.42
N ALA A 194 -8.12 -17.24 20.96
CA ALA A 194 -7.25 -17.42 22.12
C ALA A 194 -7.99 -17.49 23.46
N GLY A 195 -9.33 -17.37 23.47
CA GLY A 195 -10.14 -17.42 24.71
C GLY A 195 -10.32 -16.06 25.41
N HIS A 196 -9.95 -14.95 24.76
CA HIS A 196 -9.95 -13.59 25.32
C HIS A 196 -10.87 -12.64 24.54
N ALA A 197 -12.12 -13.03 24.28
CA ALA A 197 -13.06 -12.19 23.54
C ALA A 197 -13.38 -10.87 24.28
N ASP A 198 -12.83 -9.75 23.80
CA ASP A 198 -13.03 -8.41 24.38
C ASP A 198 -14.15 -7.64 23.67
N THR A 199 -15.40 -7.95 24.03
CA THR A 199 -16.58 -7.28 23.45
C THR A 199 -16.66 -5.79 23.83
N ALA A 200 -16.05 -5.38 24.94
CA ALA A 200 -16.00 -3.98 25.35
C ALA A 200 -15.07 -3.17 24.44
N TRP A 201 -13.91 -3.71 24.08
CA TRP A 201 -13.03 -3.12 23.08
C TRP A 201 -13.70 -3.00 21.72
N LEU A 202 -14.40 -4.06 21.28
CA LEU A 202 -15.14 -4.04 20.03
C LEU A 202 -16.24 -2.96 20.02
N ALA A 203 -16.95 -2.78 21.15
CA ALA A 203 -17.94 -1.71 21.30
C ALA A 203 -17.29 -0.31 21.28
N ARG A 204 -16.10 -0.14 21.87
CA ARG A 204 -15.31 1.11 21.82
C ARG A 204 -14.80 1.42 20.42
N ALA A 205 -14.45 0.40 19.63
CA ALA A 205 -14.00 0.57 18.24
C ALA A 205 -15.12 1.11 17.33
N TYR A 206 -16.37 0.72 17.57
CA TYR A 206 -17.53 1.03 16.73
C TYR A 206 -17.66 2.52 16.30
N PRO A 207 -17.61 3.53 17.20
CA PRO A 207 -17.69 4.94 16.79
C PRO A 207 -16.53 5.39 15.89
N TYR A 208 -15.32 4.85 16.07
CA TYR A 208 -14.18 5.16 15.20
C TYR A 208 -14.40 4.60 13.79
N LEU A 209 -14.89 3.36 13.68
CA LEU A 209 -15.23 2.74 12.40
C LEU A 209 -16.35 3.50 11.67
N LEU A 210 -17.33 4.00 12.41
CA LEU A 210 -18.39 4.84 11.84
C LEU A 210 -17.81 6.15 11.28
N LYS A 211 -16.88 6.79 12.00
CA LYS A 211 -16.24 8.03 11.55
C LYS A 211 -15.37 7.79 10.31
N ASP A 212 -14.59 6.71 10.29
CA ASP A 212 -13.81 6.28 9.12
C ASP A 212 -14.72 6.07 7.89
N TYR A 213 -15.76 5.25 8.02
CA TYR A 213 -16.75 5.02 6.94
C TYR A 213 -17.43 6.32 6.47
N SER A 214 -17.73 7.23 7.38
CA SER A 214 -18.40 8.51 7.06
C SER A 214 -17.54 9.42 6.20
N MET A 215 -16.20 9.31 6.27
CA MET A 215 -15.29 10.09 5.45
C MET A 215 -15.45 9.74 3.96
N TRP A 216 -15.56 8.45 3.66
CA TRP A 216 -15.69 7.95 2.28
C TRP A 216 -17.09 8.09 1.69
N THR A 217 -18.11 8.40 2.51
CA THR A 217 -19.53 8.43 2.09
C THR A 217 -20.15 9.81 2.20
N ARG A 218 -19.32 10.85 2.11
CA ARG A 218 -19.70 12.26 2.03
C ARG A 218 -18.91 12.95 0.93
N ASP A 219 -19.36 14.14 0.53
CA ASP A 219 -18.59 14.97 -0.37
C ASP A 219 -17.25 15.39 0.25
N PRO A 220 -16.16 15.45 -0.54
CA PRO A 220 -16.09 15.27 -2.00
C PRO A 220 -15.88 13.81 -2.46
N HIS A 221 -15.84 12.83 -1.57
CA HIS A 221 -15.59 11.41 -1.90
C HIS A 221 -16.76 10.71 -2.60
N LEU A 222 -17.93 11.33 -2.73
CA LEU A 222 -19.02 10.79 -3.55
C LEU A 222 -18.71 10.93 -5.05
N ALA A 223 -18.95 9.85 -5.81
CA ALA A 223 -18.72 9.79 -7.25
C ALA A 223 -19.97 10.25 -8.02
N GLY A 224 -20.20 11.55 -8.05
CA GLY A 224 -21.34 12.17 -8.73
C GLY A 224 -22.68 11.62 -8.23
N SER A 225 -23.62 11.36 -9.15
CA SER A 225 -24.96 10.84 -8.82
C SER A 225 -24.99 9.32 -8.62
N THR A 226 -23.87 8.61 -8.78
CA THR A 226 -23.82 7.13 -8.72
C THR A 226 -24.05 6.57 -7.32
N THR A 227 -23.91 7.41 -6.28
CA THR A 227 -23.88 7.03 -4.85
C THR A 227 -22.71 6.10 -4.46
N LEU A 228 -21.80 5.80 -5.39
CA LEU A 228 -20.52 5.16 -5.13
C LEU A 228 -19.50 6.19 -4.63
N ALA A 229 -18.37 5.70 -4.13
CA ALA A 229 -17.26 6.54 -3.68
C ALA A 229 -16.14 6.62 -4.72
N ARG A 230 -15.35 7.70 -4.64
CA ARG A 230 -14.11 7.95 -5.37
C ARG A 230 -12.98 8.26 -4.39
N TYR A 231 -11.73 8.13 -4.84
CA TYR A 231 -10.59 8.73 -4.15
C TYR A 231 -10.54 10.23 -4.42
N TYR A 232 -10.21 11.02 -3.39
CA TYR A 232 -10.11 12.47 -3.46
C TYR A 232 -9.20 13.02 -2.33
N ASP A 233 -8.03 13.55 -2.67
CA ASP A 233 -7.19 14.30 -1.72
C ASP A 233 -7.70 15.75 -1.57
N PHE A 234 -7.83 16.22 -0.33
CA PHE A 234 -8.25 17.58 -0.01
C PHE A 234 -7.19 18.65 -0.28
N GLY A 235 -5.92 18.26 -0.45
CA GLY A 235 -4.79 19.15 -0.71
C GLY A 235 -4.67 19.54 -2.18
N ASP A 236 -4.03 20.68 -2.44
CA ASP A 236 -3.88 21.26 -3.77
C ASP A 236 -2.43 21.39 -4.22
N GLY A 237 -2.22 21.56 -5.53
CA GLY A 237 -0.89 21.65 -6.13
C GLY A 237 -0.07 20.37 -5.98
N PRO A 238 1.25 20.41 -6.24
CA PRO A 238 2.10 19.23 -6.09
C PRO A 238 2.23 18.79 -4.61
N PRO A 239 2.21 17.48 -4.31
CA PRO A 239 2.48 16.92 -3.00
C PRO A 239 3.96 17.16 -2.61
N ALA A 240 4.16 17.53 -1.34
CA ALA A 240 5.47 17.96 -0.83
C ALA A 240 6.53 16.85 -0.93
N GLU A 241 6.15 15.61 -0.66
CA GLU A 241 7.03 14.45 -0.77
C GLU A 241 7.40 14.15 -2.23
N GLY A 242 6.45 14.28 -3.17
CA GLY A 242 6.70 14.01 -4.59
C GLY A 242 7.68 14.99 -5.22
N LEU A 243 7.69 16.25 -4.77
CA LEU A 243 8.63 17.27 -5.27
C LEU A 243 10.09 16.99 -4.93
N GLN A 244 10.35 16.46 -3.74
CA GLN A 244 11.72 16.21 -3.27
C GLN A 244 12.19 14.79 -3.59
N ASP A 245 11.28 13.83 -3.50
CA ASP A 245 11.62 12.42 -3.56
C ASP A 245 11.60 11.84 -4.99
N GLU A 246 10.74 12.38 -5.84
CA GLU A 246 10.56 11.92 -7.21
C GLU A 246 11.11 12.97 -8.19
N GLY A 247 12.36 13.37 -7.99
CA GLY A 247 13.04 14.38 -8.79
C GLY A 247 12.86 14.14 -10.30
N GLY A 248 12.17 15.06 -10.98
CA GLY A 248 11.89 14.98 -12.42
C GLY A 248 10.63 14.21 -12.82
N PHE A 249 9.83 13.69 -11.87
CA PHE A 249 8.55 13.03 -12.16
C PHE A 249 7.62 13.90 -13.00
N TYR A 250 7.32 15.12 -12.55
CA TYR A 250 6.47 16.04 -13.32
C TYR A 250 7.08 16.47 -14.65
N ARG A 251 8.42 16.47 -14.78
CA ARG A 251 9.06 16.67 -16.09
C ARG A 251 8.72 15.52 -17.04
N LYS A 252 8.78 14.26 -16.58
CA LYS A 252 8.38 13.08 -17.37
C LYS A 252 6.91 13.13 -17.77
N VAL A 253 6.02 13.53 -16.86
CA VAL A 253 4.59 13.73 -17.14
C VAL A 253 4.39 14.73 -18.28
N VAL A 254 5.01 15.91 -18.17
CA VAL A 254 4.88 16.95 -19.18
C VAL A 254 5.45 16.47 -20.52
N SER A 255 6.63 15.85 -20.53
CA SER A 255 7.21 15.27 -21.74
C SER A 255 6.29 14.22 -22.38
N HIS A 256 5.66 13.36 -21.57
CA HIS A 256 4.73 12.34 -22.06
C HIS A 256 3.50 12.96 -22.74
N PHE A 257 2.87 13.94 -22.11
CA PHE A 257 1.69 14.61 -22.67
C PHE A 257 2.00 15.41 -23.95
N MET A 258 3.24 15.86 -24.13
CA MET A 258 3.63 16.52 -25.37
C MET A 258 3.76 15.55 -26.54
N VAL A 259 4.25 14.33 -26.30
CA VAL A 259 4.35 13.30 -27.35
C VAL A 259 3.06 12.48 -27.52
N HIS A 260 2.14 12.55 -26.55
CA HIS A 260 0.80 11.93 -26.58
C HIS A 260 -0.30 12.97 -26.33
N PRO A 261 -0.56 13.90 -27.27
CA PRO A 261 -1.52 14.99 -27.09
C PRO A 261 -2.96 14.50 -26.89
N ASP A 262 -3.31 13.31 -27.36
CA ASP A 262 -4.60 12.64 -27.13
C ASP A 262 -4.84 12.27 -25.66
N GLN A 263 -3.76 12.10 -24.88
CA GLN A 263 -3.81 11.77 -23.45
C GLN A 263 -3.67 13.01 -22.55
N ALA A 264 -3.28 14.16 -23.12
CA ALA A 264 -3.02 15.39 -22.38
C ALA A 264 -4.29 16.10 -21.90
N ASP A 265 -5.44 15.90 -22.56
CA ASP A 265 -6.71 16.59 -22.25
C ASP A 265 -6.46 18.11 -22.02
N HIS A 266 -6.84 18.64 -20.86
CA HIS A 266 -6.55 20.00 -20.40
C HIS A 266 -5.49 20.03 -19.29
N TYR A 267 -4.72 18.95 -19.13
CA TYR A 267 -3.71 18.81 -18.07
C TYR A 267 -2.46 19.64 -18.32
N LEU A 268 -2.22 20.07 -19.56
CA LEU A 268 -1.05 20.84 -19.94
C LEU A 268 -1.48 22.24 -20.40
N VAL A 269 -1.04 23.25 -19.66
CA VAL A 269 -1.44 24.66 -19.86
C VAL A 269 -0.22 25.45 -20.31
N GLU A 270 -0.35 26.14 -21.44
CA GLU A 270 0.67 27.08 -21.92
C GLU A 270 0.66 28.38 -21.11
N GLN A 271 1.85 28.81 -20.71
CA GLN A 271 2.05 30.08 -20.03
C GLN A 271 2.37 31.16 -21.05
N LYS A 272 1.45 32.12 -21.22
CA LYS A 272 1.67 33.30 -22.06
C LYS A 272 2.68 34.24 -21.40
N GLN A 273 3.59 34.77 -22.22
CA GLN A 273 4.64 35.69 -21.79
C GLN A 273 4.02 36.96 -21.17
N GLY A 274 4.49 37.34 -19.97
CA GLY A 274 4.00 38.53 -19.25
C GLY A 274 2.72 38.33 -18.43
N GLN A 275 2.14 37.13 -18.36
CA GLN A 275 0.99 36.82 -17.49
C GLN A 275 1.43 36.07 -16.23
N PRO A 276 0.79 36.34 -15.07
CA PRO A 276 1.03 35.57 -13.86
C PRO A 276 0.63 34.10 -14.10
N PRO A 277 1.30 33.14 -13.43
CA PRO A 277 1.00 31.72 -13.59
C PRO A 277 -0.45 31.43 -13.19
N SER A 278 -1.20 30.79 -14.10
CA SER A 278 -2.62 30.45 -13.93
C SER A 278 -2.85 29.09 -13.24
N SER A 279 -1.79 28.32 -13.01
CA SER A 279 -1.86 26.97 -12.44
C SER A 279 -0.74 26.75 -11.42
N PRO A 280 -0.95 25.96 -10.34
CA PRO A 280 0.09 25.63 -9.36
C PRO A 280 1.28 24.85 -9.96
N GLY A 281 2.38 24.73 -9.21
CA GLY A 281 3.55 23.92 -9.59
C GLY A 281 4.70 24.66 -10.28
N SER A 282 5.54 23.93 -11.00
CA SER A 282 6.70 24.47 -11.72
C SER A 282 6.39 24.75 -13.20
N SER A 283 7.09 25.71 -13.80
CA SER A 283 7.07 25.92 -15.26
C SER A 283 8.17 25.10 -15.92
N TYR A 284 7.86 24.55 -17.09
CA TYR A 284 8.79 23.76 -17.89
C TYR A 284 8.93 24.42 -19.26
N ALA A 285 10.15 24.88 -19.57
CA ALA A 285 10.50 25.36 -20.90
C ALA A 285 10.81 24.15 -21.79
N ILE A 286 10.12 24.04 -22.92
CA ILE A 286 10.20 22.86 -23.79
C ILE A 286 10.30 23.29 -25.24
N THR A 287 11.17 22.58 -25.95
CA THR A 287 11.43 22.71 -27.37
C THR A 287 11.22 21.34 -27.99
N VAL A 288 10.32 21.23 -28.96
CA VAL A 288 10.09 19.99 -29.72
C VAL A 288 10.91 20.09 -31.00
N CYS A 289 11.76 19.11 -31.26
CA CYS A 289 12.58 19.07 -32.48
C CYS A 289 12.18 17.87 -33.33
N ASP A 290 11.95 18.11 -34.62
CA ASP A 290 11.93 17.06 -35.61
C ASP A 290 13.39 16.66 -35.88
N VAL A 291 13.72 15.39 -35.61
CA VAL A 291 15.06 14.86 -35.78
C VAL A 291 15.03 13.94 -36.99
N PRO A 292 15.44 14.42 -38.18
CA PRO A 292 15.53 13.56 -39.35
C PRO A 292 16.54 12.43 -39.09
N MET A 293 16.30 11.24 -39.67
CA MET A 293 17.26 10.11 -39.64
C MET A 293 18.56 10.37 -40.42
N THR A 294 18.75 11.58 -40.95
CA THR A 294 19.94 12.00 -41.69
C THR A 294 20.77 12.99 -40.87
N MET A 295 22.03 13.25 -41.28
CA MET A 295 22.97 14.17 -40.60
C MET A 295 22.55 15.66 -40.68
N ALA A 296 21.29 15.98 -40.96
CA ALA A 296 20.77 17.33 -40.99
C ALA A 296 20.54 17.88 -39.56
N ARG A 297 20.60 19.22 -39.41
CA ARG A 297 20.30 19.86 -38.12
C ARG A 297 18.81 19.69 -37.81
N PRO A 298 18.42 19.32 -36.58
CA PRO A 298 17.02 19.20 -36.20
C PRO A 298 16.29 20.54 -36.39
N GLU A 299 15.11 20.49 -37.01
CA GLU A 299 14.21 21.64 -37.05
C GLU A 299 13.38 21.64 -35.76
N CYS A 300 13.52 22.68 -34.95
CA CYS A 300 12.86 22.77 -33.67
C CYS A 300 11.75 23.82 -33.69
N GLU A 301 10.61 23.48 -33.10
CA GLU A 301 9.56 24.43 -32.77
C GLU A 301 10.08 25.51 -31.80
N PRO A 302 9.48 26.71 -31.79
CA PRO A 302 9.79 27.72 -30.79
C PRO A 302 9.60 27.19 -29.37
N GLU A 303 10.47 27.62 -28.45
CA GLU A 303 10.38 27.25 -27.04
C GLU A 303 9.02 27.69 -26.46
N ARG A 304 8.32 26.74 -25.83
CA ARG A 304 7.05 26.96 -25.13
C ARG A 304 7.26 26.74 -23.65
N VAL A 305 6.67 27.60 -22.83
CA VAL A 305 6.64 27.43 -21.38
C VAL A 305 5.31 26.84 -20.97
N VAL A 306 5.34 25.66 -20.37
CA VAL A 306 4.13 24.90 -20.02
C VAL A 306 4.08 24.57 -18.53
N ARG A 307 2.87 24.35 -18.02
CA ARG A 307 2.58 23.98 -16.62
C ARG A 307 1.53 22.88 -16.58
N LEU A 308 1.56 22.06 -15.53
CA LEU A 308 0.48 21.11 -15.26
C LEU A 308 -0.72 21.85 -14.65
N SER A 309 -1.94 21.44 -15.00
CA SER A 309 -3.18 22.05 -14.50
C SER A 309 -3.44 21.68 -13.03
N ALA A 310 -4.25 22.48 -12.33
CA ALA A 310 -4.71 22.13 -10.98
C ALA A 310 -5.47 20.79 -10.94
N ASP A 311 -6.21 20.48 -12.02
CA ASP A 311 -6.95 19.23 -12.14
C ASP A 311 -6.01 18.01 -12.25
N TYR A 312 -4.89 18.14 -12.96
CA TYR A 312 -3.86 17.10 -12.99
C TYR A 312 -3.35 16.78 -11.58
N TYR A 313 -3.01 17.81 -10.80
CA TYR A 313 -2.52 17.62 -9.44
C TYR A 313 -3.58 16.99 -8.52
N LYS A 314 -4.87 17.28 -8.76
CA LYS A 314 -5.94 16.60 -8.04
C LYS A 314 -6.00 15.10 -8.39
N GLY A 315 -5.81 14.75 -9.66
CA GLY A 315 -5.67 13.37 -10.11
C GLY A 315 -4.50 12.64 -9.46
N ASP A 316 -3.30 13.22 -9.52
CA ASP A 316 -2.07 12.66 -8.91
C ASP A 316 -2.22 12.44 -7.40
N ARG A 317 -2.69 13.43 -6.66
CA ARG A 317 -2.90 13.28 -5.22
C ARG A 317 -3.96 12.23 -4.87
N SER A 318 -5.04 12.14 -5.66
CA SER A 318 -6.08 11.13 -5.47
C SER A 318 -5.58 9.72 -5.85
N MET A 319 -4.65 9.61 -6.79
CA MET A 319 -3.93 8.36 -7.08
C MET A 319 -3.09 7.92 -5.88
N ARG A 320 -2.43 8.85 -5.18
CA ARG A 320 -1.67 8.55 -3.95
C ARG A 320 -2.59 8.12 -2.79
N GLU A 321 -3.80 8.68 -2.70
CA GLU A 321 -4.84 8.17 -1.77
C GLU A 321 -5.30 6.75 -2.15
N SER A 322 -5.27 6.39 -3.43
CA SER A 322 -5.67 5.04 -3.86
C SER A 322 -4.66 3.93 -3.51
N GLY A 323 -3.42 4.30 -3.21
CA GLY A 323 -2.29 3.37 -3.01
C GLY A 323 -1.69 2.79 -4.30
N PHE A 324 -2.22 3.17 -5.48
CA PHE A 324 -1.74 2.71 -6.80
C PHE A 324 -0.91 3.78 -7.52
N ASP A 325 -0.12 4.57 -6.78
CA ASP A 325 0.79 5.58 -7.33
C ASP A 325 2.10 4.93 -7.84
N ILE A 326 2.39 4.84 -9.13
CA ILE A 326 1.55 5.25 -10.26
C ILE A 326 1.11 4.08 -11.14
N SER A 327 -0.08 4.22 -11.72
CA SER A 327 -0.68 3.35 -12.73
C SER A 327 -1.42 4.21 -13.75
N PHE A 328 -1.53 3.72 -14.99
CA PHE A 328 -2.27 4.40 -16.06
C PHE A 328 -3.77 4.04 -16.07
N ARG A 329 -4.21 3.23 -15.11
CA ARG A 329 -5.59 2.77 -14.92
C ARG A 329 -6.64 3.90 -14.96
N PHE A 330 -6.30 5.07 -14.42
CA PHE A 330 -7.19 6.24 -14.36
C PHE A 330 -6.74 7.36 -15.31
N GLY A 331 -6.17 7.00 -16.46
CA GLY A 331 -5.50 7.93 -17.36
C GLY A 331 -3.99 7.97 -17.12
N ALA A 332 -3.25 8.50 -18.09
CA ALA A 332 -1.79 8.54 -18.02
C ALA A 332 -1.32 9.24 -16.75
N TYR A 333 -0.41 8.59 -16.00
CA TYR A 333 0.08 9.05 -14.71
C TYR A 333 -1.01 9.28 -13.65
N GLY A 334 -2.17 8.63 -13.77
CA GLY A 334 -3.29 8.78 -12.83
C GLY A 334 -3.96 10.16 -12.87
N SER A 335 -3.81 10.89 -13.97
CA SER A 335 -4.26 12.27 -14.15
C SER A 335 -5.76 12.50 -13.91
N ALA A 336 -6.59 11.46 -14.03
CA ALA A 336 -8.03 11.55 -13.85
C ALA A 336 -8.56 10.74 -12.65
N THR A 337 -7.72 10.31 -11.70
CA THR A 337 -8.15 9.41 -10.60
C THR A 337 -9.36 9.91 -9.83
N HIS A 338 -9.44 11.22 -9.57
CA HIS A 338 -10.57 11.86 -8.88
C HIS A 338 -11.89 11.83 -9.67
N ARG A 339 -11.89 11.40 -10.93
CA ARG A 339 -13.09 11.30 -11.78
C ARG A 339 -13.71 9.90 -11.80
N TYR A 340 -13.05 8.91 -11.20
CA TYR A 340 -13.52 7.52 -11.24
C TYR A 340 -14.18 7.10 -9.92
N ALA A 341 -15.22 6.28 -10.03
CA ALA A 341 -15.69 5.37 -8.99
C ALA A 341 -14.94 4.03 -9.12
N PRO A 342 -13.93 3.75 -8.28
CA PRO A 342 -13.08 2.58 -8.46
C PRO A 342 -13.73 1.30 -7.91
N VAL A 343 -13.52 0.18 -8.60
CA VAL A 343 -13.94 -1.16 -8.16
C VAL A 343 -13.34 -1.51 -6.81
N CYS A 344 -12.06 -1.17 -6.58
CA CYS A 344 -11.38 -1.47 -5.33
C CYS A 344 -12.06 -0.77 -4.16
N LEU A 345 -12.13 0.57 -4.16
CA LEU A 345 -12.71 1.35 -3.07
C LEU A 345 -14.13 0.91 -2.73
N ASN A 346 -14.98 0.73 -3.73
CA ASN A 346 -16.37 0.36 -3.49
C ASN A 346 -16.53 -1.09 -3.01
N SER A 347 -15.60 -2.00 -3.36
CA SER A 347 -15.54 -3.33 -2.74
C SER A 347 -15.13 -3.25 -1.27
N LEU A 348 -14.18 -2.38 -0.92
CA LEU A 348 -13.73 -2.19 0.47
C LEU A 348 -14.81 -1.54 1.34
N LEU A 349 -15.58 -0.59 0.80
CA LEU A 349 -16.72 -0.01 1.50
C LEU A 349 -17.86 -1.01 1.67
N TYR A 350 -18.12 -1.87 0.66
CA TYR A 350 -19.04 -3.00 0.83
C TYR A 350 -18.58 -3.92 1.96
N LYS A 351 -17.29 -4.25 1.99
CA LYS A 351 -16.72 -5.06 3.06
C LYS A 351 -16.87 -4.38 4.42
N THR A 352 -16.64 -3.07 4.52
CA THR A 352 -16.87 -2.31 5.75
C THR A 352 -18.33 -2.33 6.18
N GLU A 353 -19.29 -2.22 5.26
CA GLU A 353 -20.72 -2.35 5.58
C GLU A 353 -21.07 -3.76 6.11
N ARG A 354 -20.48 -4.81 5.54
CA ARG A 354 -20.64 -6.20 6.04
C ARG A 354 -19.97 -6.41 7.39
N ASP A 355 -18.81 -5.80 7.60
CA ASP A 355 -18.08 -5.88 8.87
C ASP A 355 -18.85 -5.14 9.97
N MET A 356 -19.37 -3.95 9.66
CA MET A 356 -20.20 -3.19 10.60
C MET A 356 -21.52 -3.89 10.93
N ASP A 357 -22.14 -4.61 9.98
CA ASP A 357 -23.24 -5.53 10.27
C ASP A 357 -22.83 -6.58 11.31
N GLN A 358 -21.71 -7.29 11.07
CA GLN A 358 -21.24 -8.34 11.95
C GLN A 358 -20.88 -7.82 13.36
N ILE A 359 -20.16 -6.71 13.43
CA ILE A 359 -19.81 -6.06 14.69
C ILE A 359 -21.07 -5.65 15.43
N SER A 360 -22.04 -5.02 14.74
CA SER A 360 -23.31 -4.61 15.34
C SER A 360 -24.05 -5.78 15.97
N VAL A 361 -24.08 -6.95 15.31
CA VAL A 361 -24.66 -8.17 15.89
C VAL A 361 -23.92 -8.58 17.16
N TRP A 362 -22.59 -8.63 17.15
CA TRP A 362 -21.79 -9.06 18.31
C TRP A 362 -21.88 -8.13 19.50
N ILE A 363 -22.09 -6.83 19.30
CA ILE A 363 -22.24 -5.85 20.39
C ILE A 363 -23.71 -5.54 20.73
N GLY A 364 -24.67 -6.29 20.19
CA GLY A 364 -26.11 -6.16 20.52
C GLY A 364 -26.85 -5.01 19.84
N LYS A 365 -26.25 -4.34 18.84
CA LYS A 365 -26.84 -3.23 18.06
C LYS A 365 -27.66 -3.75 16.86
N VAL A 366 -28.75 -4.46 17.15
CA VAL A 366 -29.55 -5.18 16.12
C VAL A 366 -30.17 -4.24 15.07
N SER A 367 -30.59 -3.03 15.47
CA SER A 367 -31.18 -2.06 14.55
C SER A 367 -30.15 -1.53 13.56
N GLU A 368 -28.95 -1.22 14.04
CA GLU A 368 -27.81 -0.78 13.23
C GLU A 368 -27.36 -1.88 12.27
N ALA A 369 -27.34 -3.14 12.72
CA ALA A 369 -27.03 -4.28 11.85
C ALA A 369 -27.95 -4.34 10.62
N LYS A 370 -29.26 -4.08 10.79
CA LYS A 370 -30.21 -4.01 9.67
C LYS A 370 -29.91 -2.85 8.71
N LEU A 371 -29.53 -1.69 9.24
CA LEU A 371 -29.16 -0.53 8.43
C LEU A 371 -27.89 -0.81 7.61
N TRP A 372 -26.89 -1.47 8.20
CA TRP A 372 -25.67 -1.86 7.50
C TRP A 372 -25.92 -2.87 6.38
N ARG A 373 -26.81 -3.85 6.60
CA ARG A 373 -27.26 -4.76 5.51
C ARG A 373 -27.90 -4.02 4.36
N ALA A 374 -28.78 -3.05 4.65
CA ALA A 374 -29.42 -2.26 3.60
C ALA A 374 -28.42 -1.39 2.82
N ARG A 375 -27.42 -0.82 3.49
CA ARG A 375 -26.31 -0.09 2.86
C ARG A 375 -25.49 -0.98 1.94
N ALA A 376 -25.08 -2.16 2.44
CA ALA A 376 -24.36 -3.16 1.66
C ALA A 376 -25.12 -3.57 0.40
N GLU A 377 -26.42 -3.85 0.50
CA GLU A 377 -27.22 -4.22 -0.66
C GLU A 377 -27.38 -3.06 -1.66
N THR A 378 -27.54 -1.83 -1.16
CA THR A 378 -27.58 -0.63 -2.01
C THR A 378 -26.26 -0.49 -2.78
N ARG A 379 -25.11 -0.57 -2.10
CA ARG A 379 -23.79 -0.48 -2.75
C ARG A 379 -23.59 -1.60 -3.75
N ARG A 380 -23.96 -2.83 -3.40
CA ARG A 380 -23.92 -3.98 -4.31
C ARG A 380 -24.70 -3.67 -5.58
N SER A 381 -25.97 -3.26 -5.47
CA SER A 381 -26.81 -2.89 -6.63
C SER A 381 -26.16 -1.80 -7.50
N ARG A 382 -25.55 -0.77 -6.90
CA ARG A 382 -24.85 0.29 -7.64
C ARG A 382 -23.59 -0.22 -8.35
N MET A 383 -22.82 -1.08 -7.71
CA MET A 383 -21.66 -1.72 -8.35
C MET A 383 -22.09 -2.61 -9.52
N GLN A 384 -23.23 -3.30 -9.41
CA GLN A 384 -23.81 -4.07 -10.52
C GLN A 384 -24.21 -3.16 -11.70
N GLN A 385 -24.79 -2.01 -11.40
CA GLN A 385 -25.22 -1.05 -12.43
C GLN A 385 -24.03 -0.41 -13.17
N TYR A 386 -23.05 0.11 -12.41
CA TYR A 386 -22.01 0.97 -13.00
C TYR A 386 -20.73 0.21 -13.35
N LEU A 387 -20.34 -0.77 -12.52
CA LEU A 387 -18.99 -1.36 -12.58
C LEU A 387 -18.96 -2.73 -13.26
N TRP A 388 -20.04 -3.51 -13.18
CA TRP A 388 -20.08 -4.84 -13.79
C TRP A 388 -20.27 -4.78 -15.32
N ASP A 389 -19.45 -5.55 -16.05
CA ASP A 389 -19.55 -5.74 -17.47
C ASP A 389 -19.70 -7.23 -17.80
N GLY A 390 -20.94 -7.65 -18.07
CA GLY A 390 -21.29 -9.05 -18.29
C GLY A 390 -20.68 -9.65 -19.56
N ASP A 391 -20.53 -8.85 -20.61
CA ASP A 391 -20.00 -9.32 -21.90
C ASP A 391 -18.51 -9.61 -21.81
N ARG A 392 -17.76 -8.75 -21.10
CA ARG A 392 -16.31 -8.92 -20.91
C ARG A 392 -15.98 -9.80 -19.70
N GLY A 393 -16.89 -9.94 -18.74
CA GLY A 393 -16.68 -10.74 -17.53
C GLY A 393 -15.73 -10.08 -16.53
N PHE A 394 -15.83 -8.76 -16.37
CA PHE A 394 -14.98 -7.96 -15.49
C PHE A 394 -15.80 -6.93 -14.71
N PHE A 395 -15.28 -6.54 -13.55
CA PHE A 395 -15.62 -5.27 -12.94
C PHE A 395 -14.63 -4.21 -13.41
N PHE A 396 -15.12 -3.13 -14.02
CA PHE A 396 -14.34 -1.98 -14.45
C PHE A 396 -14.71 -0.75 -13.63
N ASP A 397 -13.75 0.18 -13.51
CA ASP A 397 -14.02 1.47 -12.91
C ASP A 397 -14.95 2.30 -13.78
N TYR A 398 -15.65 3.26 -13.17
CA TYR A 398 -16.60 4.12 -13.89
C TYR A 398 -16.20 5.58 -13.75
N ASP A 399 -15.90 6.23 -14.87
CA ASP A 399 -15.73 7.68 -14.94
C ASP A 399 -17.11 8.34 -14.90
N PHE A 400 -17.45 8.93 -13.76
CA PHE A 400 -18.77 9.56 -13.58
C PHE A 400 -18.83 10.97 -14.18
N THR A 401 -17.70 11.53 -14.62
CA THR A 401 -17.65 12.84 -15.29
C THR A 401 -17.97 12.68 -16.78
N SER A 402 -17.44 11.63 -17.41
CA SER A 402 -17.75 11.29 -18.81
C SER A 402 -18.89 10.26 -18.97
N GLU A 403 -19.44 9.80 -17.86
CA GLU A 403 -20.47 8.77 -17.75
C GLU A 403 -20.11 7.44 -18.45
N LYS A 404 -18.82 7.11 -18.48
CA LYS A 404 -18.28 5.96 -19.21
C LYS A 404 -17.62 4.95 -18.27
N ARG A 405 -17.93 3.68 -18.50
CA ARG A 405 -17.18 2.56 -17.91
C ARG A 405 -15.80 2.46 -18.57
N SER A 406 -14.78 2.26 -17.76
CA SER A 406 -13.41 2.04 -18.23
C SER A 406 -13.30 0.77 -19.07
N THR A 407 -12.23 0.71 -19.88
CA THR A 407 -11.79 -0.49 -20.58
C THR A 407 -10.50 -1.08 -20.03
N TYR A 408 -9.91 -0.44 -19.01
CA TYR A 408 -8.65 -0.85 -18.42
C TYR A 408 -8.83 -2.11 -17.56
N ARG A 409 -8.27 -3.23 -18.00
CA ARG A 409 -8.33 -4.49 -17.26
C ARG A 409 -7.36 -4.42 -16.09
N TYR A 410 -7.88 -4.48 -14.87
CA TYR A 410 -7.07 -4.31 -13.68
C TYR A 410 -7.37 -5.38 -12.64
N LEU A 411 -6.33 -5.83 -11.92
CA LEU A 411 -6.39 -6.96 -11.00
C LEU A 411 -7.36 -6.73 -9.82
N THR A 412 -7.74 -5.49 -9.54
CA THR A 412 -8.78 -5.23 -8.52
C THR A 412 -10.18 -5.72 -8.92
N THR A 413 -10.39 -6.24 -10.13
CA THR A 413 -11.61 -6.97 -10.49
C THR A 413 -11.89 -8.18 -9.57
N TYR A 414 -10.90 -8.65 -8.81
CA TYR A 414 -11.04 -9.72 -7.81
C TYR A 414 -11.45 -9.20 -6.43
N TYR A 415 -11.41 -7.89 -6.17
CA TYR A 415 -11.85 -7.33 -4.87
C TYR A 415 -13.33 -7.62 -4.59
N PRO A 416 -14.25 -7.60 -5.58
CA PRO A 416 -15.61 -8.09 -5.40
C PRO A 416 -15.72 -9.53 -4.88
N LEU A 417 -14.83 -10.42 -5.30
CA LEU A 417 -14.78 -11.79 -4.81
C LEU A 417 -14.24 -11.81 -3.37
N TRP A 418 -13.18 -11.06 -3.07
CA TRP A 418 -12.67 -10.96 -1.69
C TRP A 418 -13.73 -10.43 -0.71
N ALA A 419 -14.43 -9.37 -1.11
CA ALA A 419 -15.46 -8.73 -0.30
C ALA A 419 -16.74 -9.58 -0.17
N GLY A 420 -16.93 -10.59 -1.03
CA GLY A 420 -18.13 -11.43 -1.06
C GLY A 420 -19.36 -10.74 -1.65
N LEU A 421 -19.18 -9.83 -2.61
CA LEU A 421 -20.27 -9.09 -3.25
C LEU A 421 -20.71 -9.68 -4.60
N ALA A 422 -19.79 -10.35 -5.30
CA ALA A 422 -20.06 -10.95 -6.60
C ALA A 422 -21.06 -12.12 -6.51
N THR A 423 -21.84 -12.37 -7.56
CA THR A 423 -22.60 -13.64 -7.64
C THR A 423 -21.67 -14.79 -8.05
N PRO A 424 -22.07 -16.06 -7.85
CA PRO A 424 -21.30 -17.21 -8.36
C PRO A 424 -21.02 -17.15 -9.87
N GLU A 425 -21.97 -16.67 -10.67
CA GLU A 425 -21.83 -16.51 -12.12
C GLU A 425 -20.81 -15.43 -12.47
N GLN A 426 -20.82 -14.32 -11.73
CA GLN A 426 -19.82 -13.27 -11.89
C GLN A 426 -18.43 -13.74 -11.49
N ALA A 427 -18.32 -14.50 -10.39
CA ALA A 427 -17.07 -15.09 -9.98
C ALA A 427 -16.54 -16.05 -11.06
N ALA A 428 -17.40 -16.89 -11.65
CA ALA A 428 -17.01 -17.76 -12.76
C ALA A 428 -16.52 -16.96 -13.99
N ALA A 429 -17.19 -15.87 -14.33
CA ALA A 429 -16.79 -15.00 -15.44
C ALA A 429 -15.46 -14.27 -15.18
N VAL A 430 -15.22 -13.79 -13.95
CA VAL A 430 -13.92 -13.19 -13.56
C VAL A 430 -12.81 -14.24 -13.58
N VAL A 431 -13.06 -15.44 -13.06
CA VAL A 431 -12.09 -16.56 -13.06
C VAL A 431 -11.73 -17.01 -14.48
N LYS A 432 -12.69 -17.03 -15.41
CA LYS A 432 -12.43 -17.32 -16.82
C LYS A 432 -11.41 -16.36 -17.44
N ASN A 433 -11.32 -15.14 -16.92
CA ASN A 433 -10.38 -14.11 -17.35
C ASN A 433 -9.02 -14.13 -16.62
N LEU A 434 -8.78 -15.09 -15.72
CA LEU A 434 -7.50 -15.25 -15.02
C LEU A 434 -6.26 -15.28 -15.95
N PRO A 435 -6.30 -15.89 -17.16
CA PRO A 435 -5.17 -15.87 -18.09
C PRO A 435 -4.72 -14.46 -18.52
N ALA A 436 -5.55 -13.43 -18.36
CA ALA A 436 -5.16 -12.05 -18.67
C ALA A 436 -4.13 -11.47 -17.69
N PHE A 437 -4.08 -11.98 -16.45
CA PHE A 437 -3.19 -11.48 -15.40
C PHE A 437 -2.14 -12.50 -14.98
N GLU A 438 -2.45 -13.79 -15.13
CA GLU A 438 -1.61 -14.83 -14.58
C GLU A 438 -0.29 -14.98 -15.33
N GLN A 439 0.80 -14.93 -14.57
CA GLN A 439 2.18 -15.05 -15.03
C GLN A 439 2.88 -16.20 -14.27
N PRO A 440 4.12 -16.57 -14.64
CA PRO A 440 4.86 -17.62 -13.93
C PRO A 440 5.09 -17.35 -12.44
N GLY A 441 5.17 -16.08 -12.02
CA GLY A 441 5.45 -15.67 -10.63
C GLY A 441 4.25 -15.17 -9.83
N GLY A 442 3.03 -15.28 -10.36
CA GLY A 442 1.81 -14.78 -9.70
C GLY A 442 0.95 -13.99 -10.68
N LEU A 443 0.26 -12.96 -10.19
CA LEU A 443 -0.66 -12.13 -10.98
C LEU A 443 -0.03 -10.77 -11.30
N ALA A 444 -0.02 -10.36 -12.56
CA ALA A 444 0.32 -8.98 -12.94
C ALA A 444 -0.84 -8.04 -12.58
N MET A 445 -0.52 -6.80 -12.21
CA MET A 445 -1.55 -5.80 -11.85
C MET A 445 -2.51 -5.46 -13.00
N SER A 446 -1.99 -5.47 -14.23
CA SER A 446 -2.75 -5.28 -15.47
C SER A 446 -2.04 -6.04 -16.60
N PRO A 447 -2.72 -6.29 -17.74
CA PRO A 447 -2.06 -6.74 -18.96
C PRO A 447 -1.40 -5.59 -19.74
N GLU A 448 -1.56 -4.34 -19.28
CA GLU A 448 -1.17 -3.14 -20.01
C GLU A 448 0.24 -2.70 -19.58
N ASN A 449 1.19 -2.60 -20.52
CA ASN A 449 2.56 -2.20 -20.23
C ASN A 449 2.72 -0.68 -20.35
N SER A 450 2.42 0.02 -19.26
CA SER A 450 2.59 1.48 -19.16
C SER A 450 4.01 1.90 -18.73
N GLY A 451 4.85 0.96 -18.32
CA GLY A 451 6.12 1.24 -17.64
C GLY A 451 5.97 1.75 -16.19
N ALA A 452 4.74 1.85 -15.69
CA ALA A 452 4.43 2.26 -14.33
C ALA A 452 4.57 1.09 -13.35
N GLN A 453 4.84 1.38 -12.08
CA GLN A 453 5.11 0.33 -11.09
C GLN A 453 3.87 -0.50 -10.69
N TRP A 454 2.67 0.06 -10.80
CA TRP A 454 1.41 -0.62 -10.50
C TRP A 454 0.71 -1.16 -11.76
N ASP A 455 1.48 -1.48 -12.80
CA ASP A 455 1.03 -2.09 -14.05
C ASP A 455 1.93 -3.27 -14.44
N TYR A 456 1.68 -3.87 -15.61
CA TYR A 456 2.54 -4.93 -16.15
C TYR A 456 4.02 -4.47 -16.18
N PRO A 457 5.00 -5.32 -15.80
CA PRO A 457 4.91 -6.75 -15.47
C PRO A 457 4.84 -7.05 -13.96
N TYR A 458 4.55 -6.05 -13.13
CA TYR A 458 4.73 -6.17 -11.68
C TYR A 458 3.52 -6.81 -11.00
N GLY A 459 3.83 -7.60 -9.96
CA GLY A 459 2.86 -8.13 -9.01
C GLY A 459 3.18 -7.66 -7.59
N TRP A 460 2.14 -7.32 -6.84
CA TRP A 460 2.24 -6.74 -5.51
C TRP A 460 1.53 -7.62 -4.49
N ALA A 461 2.22 -7.95 -3.39
CA ALA A 461 1.77 -8.91 -2.39
C ALA A 461 0.35 -8.64 -1.83
N PRO A 462 -0.06 -7.38 -1.54
CA PRO A 462 -1.42 -7.05 -1.14
C PRO A 462 -2.48 -7.59 -2.08
N VAL A 463 -2.28 -7.35 -3.38
CA VAL A 463 -3.27 -7.63 -4.42
C VAL A 463 -3.26 -9.13 -4.77
N GLN A 464 -2.10 -9.80 -4.70
CA GLN A 464 -2.04 -11.27 -4.74
C GLN A 464 -2.92 -11.87 -3.64
N LEU A 465 -2.71 -11.41 -2.39
CA LEU A 465 -3.41 -11.96 -1.23
C LEU A 465 -4.92 -11.79 -1.37
N LEU A 466 -5.39 -10.58 -1.68
CA LEU A 466 -6.83 -10.30 -1.82
C LEU A 466 -7.45 -11.10 -2.98
N ALA A 467 -6.78 -11.15 -4.14
CA ALA A 467 -7.30 -11.92 -5.28
C ALA A 467 -7.42 -13.41 -4.96
N ILE A 468 -6.38 -14.00 -4.36
CA ILE A 468 -6.34 -15.42 -3.98
C ILE A 468 -7.38 -15.73 -2.90
N GLN A 469 -7.52 -14.89 -1.87
CA GLN A 469 -8.57 -15.04 -0.86
C GLN A 469 -9.97 -14.92 -1.46
N GLY A 470 -10.16 -14.04 -2.46
CA GLY A 470 -11.39 -13.94 -3.23
C GLY A 470 -11.71 -15.23 -4.00
N LEU A 471 -10.72 -15.83 -4.66
CA LEU A 471 -10.87 -17.11 -5.33
C LEU A 471 -11.31 -18.22 -4.35
N ARG A 472 -10.61 -18.34 -3.21
CA ARG A 472 -10.95 -19.32 -2.16
C ARG A 472 -12.37 -19.13 -1.64
N ARG A 473 -12.80 -17.87 -1.43
CA ARG A 473 -14.15 -17.53 -0.95
C ARG A 473 -15.26 -18.10 -1.83
N TYR A 474 -15.02 -18.21 -3.13
CA TYR A 474 -15.99 -18.72 -4.11
C TYR A 474 -15.74 -20.18 -4.52
N GLY A 475 -14.87 -20.90 -3.79
CA GLY A 475 -14.62 -22.33 -4.02
C GLY A 475 -13.58 -22.65 -5.11
N TYR A 476 -12.94 -21.64 -5.70
CA TYR A 476 -11.86 -21.81 -6.69
C TYR A 476 -10.52 -22.11 -6.00
N ASN A 477 -10.52 -23.18 -5.18
CA ASN A 477 -9.37 -23.57 -4.36
C ASN A 477 -8.20 -24.03 -5.21
N THR A 478 -8.43 -24.73 -6.32
CA THR A 478 -7.38 -25.19 -7.23
C THR A 478 -6.62 -24.01 -7.85
N GLU A 479 -7.33 -22.99 -8.31
CA GLU A 479 -6.74 -21.76 -8.83
C GLU A 479 -6.00 -21.01 -7.73
N ALA A 480 -6.62 -20.88 -6.56
CA ALA A 480 -6.02 -20.21 -5.41
C ALA A 480 -4.72 -20.88 -4.95
N ASP A 481 -4.69 -22.21 -4.81
CA ASP A 481 -3.51 -22.99 -4.40
C ASP A 481 -2.38 -22.83 -5.41
N ARG A 482 -2.69 -22.91 -6.70
CA ARG A 482 -1.71 -22.72 -7.79
C ARG A 482 -1.11 -21.32 -7.78
N LEU A 483 -1.92 -20.29 -7.58
CA LEU A 483 -1.45 -18.90 -7.54
C LEU A 483 -0.67 -18.59 -6.26
N SER A 484 -1.12 -19.12 -5.11
CA SER A 484 -0.36 -19.10 -3.85
C SER A 484 1.03 -19.69 -4.07
N TYR A 485 1.12 -20.89 -4.66
CA TYR A 485 2.40 -21.56 -4.92
C TYR A 485 3.31 -20.74 -5.83
N LYS A 486 2.77 -20.19 -6.93
CA LYS A 486 3.54 -19.37 -7.86
C LYS A 486 4.17 -18.15 -7.18
N PHE A 487 3.40 -17.41 -6.39
CA PHE A 487 3.90 -16.23 -5.72
C PHE A 487 4.85 -16.57 -4.58
N LEU A 488 4.52 -17.55 -3.73
CA LEU A 488 5.38 -18.02 -2.64
C LEU A 488 6.73 -18.52 -3.15
N SER A 489 6.73 -19.34 -4.21
CA SER A 489 7.97 -19.82 -4.83
C SER A 489 8.80 -18.68 -5.43
N THR A 490 8.18 -17.65 -6.01
CA THR A 490 8.91 -16.46 -6.49
C THR A 490 9.57 -15.70 -5.35
N VAL A 491 8.85 -15.45 -4.25
CA VAL A 491 9.41 -14.76 -3.07
C VAL A 491 10.57 -15.59 -2.50
N LEU A 492 10.38 -16.89 -2.34
CA LEU A 492 11.36 -17.83 -1.79
C LEU A 492 12.62 -17.93 -2.65
N GLU A 493 12.46 -18.07 -3.96
CA GLU A 493 13.58 -18.13 -4.91
C GLU A 493 14.44 -16.87 -4.86
N ASN A 494 13.82 -15.68 -4.77
CA ASN A 494 14.58 -14.43 -4.65
C ASN A 494 15.23 -14.30 -3.26
N PHE A 495 14.53 -14.71 -2.20
CA PHE A 495 15.10 -14.74 -0.85
C PHE A 495 16.33 -15.66 -0.76
N GLN A 496 16.33 -16.81 -1.42
CA GLN A 496 17.49 -17.70 -1.46
C GLN A 496 18.68 -17.09 -2.22
N ARG A 497 18.42 -16.21 -3.19
CA ARG A 497 19.47 -15.55 -3.98
C ARG A 497 20.21 -14.47 -3.19
N ASP A 498 19.49 -13.64 -2.43
CA ASP A 498 20.09 -12.45 -1.79
C ASP A 498 19.81 -12.29 -0.28
N GLY A 499 19.05 -13.21 0.32
CA GLY A 499 18.71 -13.20 1.75
C GLY A 499 17.65 -12.17 2.13
N THR A 500 16.92 -11.59 1.17
CA THR A 500 15.98 -10.49 1.43
C THR A 500 14.59 -10.69 0.81
N ILE A 501 13.59 -10.07 1.43
CA ILE A 501 12.25 -9.93 0.87
C ILE A 501 12.08 -8.52 0.31
N ARG A 502 11.31 -8.38 -0.78
CA ARG A 502 11.14 -7.13 -1.53
C ARG A 502 9.70 -6.63 -1.51
N GLU A 503 9.54 -5.37 -1.85
CA GLU A 503 8.27 -4.67 -1.93
C GLU A 503 7.37 -5.19 -3.06
N LYS A 504 7.96 -5.37 -4.25
CA LYS A 504 7.29 -5.85 -5.46
C LYS A 504 8.17 -6.81 -6.25
N TYR A 505 7.54 -7.61 -7.11
CA TYR A 505 8.22 -8.60 -7.94
C TYR A 505 7.78 -8.48 -9.40
N ASN A 506 8.71 -8.68 -10.32
CA ASN A 506 8.37 -8.93 -11.72
C ASN A 506 7.84 -10.35 -11.83
N VAL A 507 6.53 -10.49 -12.01
CA VAL A 507 5.87 -11.81 -12.01
C VAL A 507 6.06 -12.57 -13.33
N VAL A 508 6.58 -11.92 -14.37
CA VAL A 508 6.90 -12.55 -15.66
C VAL A 508 8.24 -13.28 -15.56
N THR A 509 9.27 -12.58 -15.09
CA THR A 509 10.63 -13.12 -14.94
C THR A 509 10.84 -13.85 -13.61
N ARG A 510 9.88 -13.77 -12.69
CA ARG A 510 9.97 -14.31 -11.32
C ARG A 510 11.16 -13.71 -10.54
N SER A 511 11.49 -12.44 -10.79
CA SER A 511 12.64 -11.77 -10.17
C SER A 511 12.22 -10.56 -9.32
N SER A 512 13.11 -10.15 -8.42
CA SER A 512 13.06 -8.87 -7.70
C SER A 512 13.51 -7.67 -8.54
N GLU A 513 13.78 -7.88 -9.84
CA GLU A 513 14.21 -6.83 -10.75
C GLU A 513 13.09 -5.80 -10.93
N SER A 514 13.46 -4.53 -10.81
CA SER A 514 12.56 -3.40 -10.93
C SER A 514 13.18 -2.40 -11.89
N GLN A 515 12.67 -2.35 -13.11
CA GLN A 515 12.97 -1.33 -14.12
C GLN A 515 11.70 -0.50 -14.33
N VAL A 516 11.35 0.29 -13.33
CA VAL A 516 10.16 1.14 -13.35
C VAL A 516 10.47 2.35 -14.22
N ALA A 517 9.82 2.55 -15.36
CA ALA A 517 10.06 3.74 -16.18
C ALA A 517 9.50 5.00 -15.48
N VAL A 518 8.40 4.84 -14.74
CA VAL A 518 7.63 5.91 -14.11
C VAL A 518 7.24 5.59 -12.67
N GLY A 519 7.64 6.45 -11.73
CA GLY A 519 7.52 6.26 -10.29
C GLY A 519 8.88 6.23 -9.60
N TYR A 520 8.91 5.97 -8.29
CA TYR A 520 10.17 5.79 -7.56
C TYR A 520 10.86 4.49 -8.01
N GLN A 521 12.19 4.55 -8.11
CA GLN A 521 12.99 3.54 -8.80
C GLN A 521 13.50 2.41 -7.90
N ALA A 522 13.48 2.62 -6.57
CA ALA A 522 13.97 1.64 -5.62
C ALA A 522 13.02 0.44 -5.51
N ASN A 523 13.58 -0.77 -5.29
CA ASN A 523 12.79 -1.91 -4.80
C ASN A 523 13.21 -2.20 -3.36
N VAL A 524 12.34 -1.85 -2.42
CA VAL A 524 12.68 -1.74 -1.00
C VAL A 524 12.81 -3.11 -0.32
N ILE A 525 13.77 -3.25 0.59
CA ILE A 525 14.05 -4.48 1.35
C ILE A 525 13.19 -4.54 2.63
N GLY A 526 12.76 -5.76 3.00
CA GLY A 526 12.16 -6.08 4.29
C GLY A 526 10.67 -5.82 4.37
N PHE A 527 9.94 -5.88 3.26
CA PHE A 527 8.64 -5.22 3.15
C PHE A 527 7.49 -5.90 3.91
N GLY A 528 6.82 -5.16 4.81
CA GLY A 528 5.84 -5.64 5.78
C GLY A 528 4.62 -6.36 5.16
N TRP A 529 4.04 -5.84 4.07
CA TRP A 529 2.96 -6.57 3.40
C TRP A 529 3.42 -7.88 2.75
N THR A 530 4.71 -8.00 2.38
CA THR A 530 5.20 -9.17 1.65
C THR A 530 5.46 -10.27 2.65
N ASN A 531 6.02 -9.89 3.81
CA ASN A 531 6.13 -10.74 4.98
C ASN A 531 4.75 -11.32 5.35
N ALA A 532 3.75 -10.45 5.49
CA ALA A 532 2.40 -10.87 5.85
C ALA A 532 1.74 -11.76 4.79
N ALA A 533 1.78 -11.36 3.52
CA ALA A 533 1.21 -12.15 2.43
C ALA A 533 1.88 -13.52 2.32
N PHE A 534 3.20 -13.62 2.55
CA PHE A 534 3.91 -14.89 2.57
C PHE A 534 3.36 -15.80 3.68
N LEU A 535 3.22 -15.28 4.91
CA LEU A 535 2.67 -16.06 6.04
C LEU A 535 1.22 -16.50 5.79
N GLU A 536 0.36 -15.59 5.32
CA GLU A 536 -1.06 -15.87 5.09
C GLU A 536 -1.27 -16.87 3.96
N LEU A 537 -0.58 -16.69 2.81
CA LEU A 537 -0.70 -17.61 1.68
C LEU A 537 -0.11 -18.99 2.01
N LEU A 538 0.99 -19.04 2.75
CA LEU A 538 1.62 -20.29 3.16
C LEU A 538 0.76 -21.05 4.17
N HIS A 539 0.10 -20.34 5.09
CA HIS A 539 -0.84 -20.95 6.04
C HIS A 539 -2.08 -21.53 5.34
N ALA A 540 -2.59 -20.86 4.30
CA ALA A 540 -3.75 -21.31 3.56
C ALA A 540 -3.46 -22.41 2.53
N LEU A 541 -2.19 -22.71 2.26
CA LEU A 541 -1.77 -23.68 1.26
C LEU A 541 -1.94 -25.14 1.75
N PRO A 542 -2.39 -26.08 0.90
CA PRO A 542 -2.44 -27.50 1.24
C PRO A 542 -1.09 -28.05 1.70
N LYS A 543 -1.11 -29.01 2.63
CA LYS A 543 0.09 -29.54 3.28
C LYS A 543 1.10 -30.12 2.28
N ASP A 544 0.63 -30.84 1.27
CA ASP A 544 1.45 -31.42 0.20
C ASP A 544 2.15 -30.34 -0.65
N ALA A 545 1.47 -29.22 -0.93
CA ALA A 545 2.06 -28.09 -1.61
C ALA A 545 3.07 -27.33 -0.74
N VAL A 546 2.85 -27.24 0.58
CA VAL A 546 3.87 -26.72 1.52
C VAL A 546 5.10 -27.62 1.54
N GLU A 547 4.93 -28.94 1.59
CA GLU A 547 6.03 -29.92 1.54
C GLU A 547 6.80 -29.85 0.20
N ALA A 548 6.13 -29.53 -0.91
CA ALA A 548 6.77 -29.30 -2.19
C ALA A 548 7.63 -28.02 -2.17
N LEU A 549 7.11 -26.90 -1.67
CA LEU A 549 7.90 -25.67 -1.47
C LEU A 549 9.10 -25.88 -0.56
N GLU A 550 8.93 -26.66 0.52
CA GLU A 550 10.02 -27.00 1.44
C GLU A 550 11.15 -27.75 0.70
N LYS A 551 10.81 -28.70 -0.18
CA LYS A 551 11.80 -29.46 -0.97
C LYS A 551 12.49 -28.61 -2.03
N GLU A 552 11.75 -27.73 -2.71
CA GLU A 552 12.32 -26.76 -3.64
C GLU A 552 13.31 -25.84 -2.93
N ALA A 553 13.00 -25.43 -1.70
CA ALA A 553 13.85 -24.56 -0.91
C ALA A 553 15.16 -25.21 -0.42
N VAL A 554 15.26 -26.54 -0.45
CA VAL A 554 16.48 -27.30 -0.08
C VAL A 554 17.35 -27.60 -1.31
N SER A 555 16.76 -27.55 -2.51
CA SER A 555 17.47 -27.87 -3.76
C SER A 555 18.22 -26.64 -4.26
N PRO A 556 19.50 -26.76 -4.70
CA PRO A 556 20.20 -25.64 -5.33
C PRO A 556 19.37 -25.16 -6.53
N PRO A 557 19.31 -23.84 -6.81
CA PRO A 557 18.64 -23.36 -8.00
C PRO A 557 19.28 -24.06 -9.21
N ALA A 558 18.49 -24.83 -9.95
CA ALA A 558 18.95 -25.43 -11.18
C ALA A 558 19.48 -24.29 -12.05
N THR A 559 20.74 -24.36 -12.46
CA THR A 559 21.32 -23.47 -13.47
C THR A 559 20.50 -23.64 -14.75
N ARG A 560 19.48 -22.80 -14.92
CA ARG A 560 18.75 -22.68 -16.19
C ARG A 560 19.60 -21.76 -17.06
N ASN A 561 20.39 -22.38 -17.94
CA ASN A 561 21.13 -21.71 -19.01
C ASN A 561 20.18 -20.99 -19.96
#